data_AF-A0A967WI48-F1
#
_entry.id   AF-A0A967WI48-F1
#
_cell.length_a   1.000
_cell.length_b   1.000
_cell.length_c   1.000
_cell.angle_alpha   90.00
_cell.angle_beta   90.00
_cell.angle_gamma   90.00
#
_symmetry.space_group_name_H-M   'P 1'
#
loop_
_entity.id
_entity.type
_entity.pdbx_description
1 polymer ?
#
loop_
_entity_poly.entity_id
_entity_poly.type
_entity_poly.pdbx_seq_one_letter_code
_entity_poly.pdbx_strand_id
1 'polypeptide(L)' 'MADDVDKANEDNQRYLDAVLTQRKESGPIACGRCHNCGATVWEGYRWCDFDCASDWQKRHAARIQRQLGRRDEEF' A
#
# COMPACT_ATOMS: atom_id res chain seq x y z
N MET A 1 2.60 3.10 39.15
CA MET A 1 3.55 2.10 38.62
C MET A 1 2.82 1.44 37.48
N ALA A 2 3.33 1.51 36.25
CA ALA A 2 2.71 0.85 35.12
C ALA A 2 2.91 -0.66 35.29
N ASP A 3 1.81 -1.40 35.35
CA ASP A 3 1.87 -2.86 35.40
C ASP A 3 2.12 -3.44 34.01
N ASP A 4 2.19 -4.76 33.90
CA ASP A 4 2.46 -5.42 32.62
C ASP A 4 1.29 -5.31 31.64
N VAL A 5 0.07 -5.06 32.15
CA VAL A 5 -1.13 -4.83 31.33
C VAL A 5 -1.05 -3.45 30.68
N ASP A 6 -0.65 -2.42 31.42
CA ASP A 6 -0.48 -1.06 30.90
C ASP A 6 0.54 -1.04 29.74
N LYS A 7 1.68 -1.73 29.90
CA LYS A 7 2.71 -1.83 28.85
C LYS A 7 2.21 -2.59 27.62
N ALA A 8 1.56 -3.73 27.82
CA ALA A 8 1.02 -4.51 26.71
C ALA A 8 -0.04 -3.73 25.91
N ASN A 9 -0.84 -2.92 26.60
CA ASN A 9 -1.85 -2.11 25.95
C ASN A 9 -1.25 -0.94 25.16
N GLU A 10 -0.20 -0.30 25.69
CA GLU A 10 0.57 0.73 25.00
C GLU A 10 1.22 0.18 23.71
N ASP A 11 1.82 -1.01 23.79
CA ASP A 11 2.42 -1.65 22.62
C ASP A 11 1.35 -2.01 21.58
N ASN A 12 0.22 -2.58 21.99
CA ASN A 12 -0.90 -2.85 21.08
C ASN A 12 -1.41 -1.58 20.39
N GLN A 13 -1.53 -0.47 21.12
CA GLN A 13 -1.93 0.81 20.54
C GLN A 13 -0.91 1.31 19.51
N ARG A 14 0.39 1.22 19.81
CA ARG A 14 1.46 1.56 18.86
C ARG A 14 1.41 0.69 17.60
N TYR A 15 1.17 -0.61 17.74
CA TYR A 15 1.03 -1.52 16.61
C TYR A 15 -0.19 -1.17 15.74
N LEU A 16 -1.33 -0.89 16.36
CA LEU A 16 -2.55 -0.50 15.64
C LEU A 16 -2.34 0.81 14.87
N ASP A 17 -1.74 1.82 15.51
CA ASP A 17 -1.48 3.12 14.88
C ASP A 17 -0.49 3.01 13.70
N ALA A 18 0.56 2.20 13.84
CA ALA A 18 1.52 1.93 12.76
C ALA A 18 0.87 1.23 11.55
N VAL A 19 -0.11 0.36 11.77
CA VAL A 19 -0.86 -0.31 10.69
C VAL A 19 -1.86 0.64 10.02
N LEU A 20 -2.53 1.49 10.80
CA LEU A 20 -3.48 2.47 10.29
C LEU A 20 -2.79 3.56 9.45
N THR A 21 -1.61 4.01 9.87
CA THR A 21 -0.80 4.99 9.13
C THR A 21 -0.17 4.41 7.86
N GLN A 22 0.17 3.11 7.85
CA GLN A 22 0.64 2.41 6.64
C GLN A 22 -0.47 2.06 5.65
N ARG A 23 -1.74 2.38 5.96
CA ARG A 23 -2.86 2.15 5.06
C ARG A 23 -2.67 3.03 3.82
N LYS A 24 -2.17 2.40 2.75
CA LYS A 24 -1.76 3.07 1.50
C LYS A 24 -2.83 4.04 1.02
N GLU A 25 -2.38 5.26 0.76
CA GLU A 25 -3.12 6.29 0.05
C GLU A 25 -3.87 5.67 -1.13
N SER A 26 -5.17 6.01 -1.20
CA SER A 26 -6.11 5.59 -2.22
C SER A 26 -5.40 5.56 -3.57
N GLY A 27 -5.24 4.36 -4.13
CA GLY A 27 -4.54 4.15 -5.41
C GLY A 27 -5.06 5.03 -6.55
N PRO A 28 -4.43 4.96 -7.75
CA PRO A 28 -4.64 5.94 -8.81
C PRO A 28 -6.11 6.14 -9.16
N ILE A 29 -6.50 7.39 -9.38
CA ILE A 29 -7.88 7.79 -9.71
C ILE A 29 -8.31 7.09 -11.00
N ALA A 30 -9.56 6.63 -11.07
CA ALA A 30 -10.11 6.05 -12.29
C ALA A 30 -10.20 7.13 -13.38
N CYS A 31 -9.54 6.91 -14.52
CA CYS A 31 -9.47 7.86 -15.64
C CYS A 31 -10.22 7.36 -16.90
N GLY A 32 -11.07 6.35 -16.77
CA GLY A 32 -11.73 5.68 -17.90
C GLY A 32 -10.79 4.79 -18.74
N ARG A 33 -9.53 4.64 -18.32
CA ARG A 33 -8.55 3.72 -18.92
C ARG A 33 -7.85 2.87 -17.88
N CYS A 34 -7.48 1.66 -18.27
CA CYS A 34 -6.73 0.73 -17.43
C CYS A 34 -5.32 1.27 -17.18
N HIS A 35 -4.94 1.35 -15.90
CA HIS A 35 -3.60 1.82 -15.48
C HIS A 35 -2.46 0.84 -15.82
N ASN A 36 -2.78 -0.40 -16.23
CA ASN A 36 -1.77 -1.39 -16.61
C ASN A 36 -1.56 -1.49 -18.13
N CYS A 37 -2.64 -1.66 -18.89
CA CYS A 37 -2.59 -1.94 -20.32
C CYS A 37 -3.11 -0.80 -21.21
N GLY A 38 -3.77 0.22 -20.64
CA GLY A 38 -4.33 1.36 -21.39
C GLY A 38 -5.67 1.09 -22.09
N ALA A 39 -6.25 -0.10 -21.95
CA ALA A 39 -7.58 -0.42 -22.48
C ALA A 39 -8.67 0.49 -21.87
N THR A 40 -9.75 0.72 -22.61
CA THR A 40 -10.94 1.42 -22.10
C THR A 40 -11.58 0.60 -20.99
N VAL A 41 -11.89 1.23 -19.86
CA VAL A 41 -12.56 0.59 -18.72
C VAL A 41 -13.83 1.34 -18.36
N TRP A 42 -14.74 0.65 -17.67
CA TRP A 42 -15.98 1.25 -17.22
C TRP A 42 -15.71 2.41 -16.24
N GLU A 43 -16.62 3.38 -16.20
CA GLU A 43 -16.52 4.51 -15.30
C GLU A 43 -16.39 4.05 -13.84
N GLY A 44 -15.41 4.63 -13.12
CA GLY A 44 -15.07 4.22 -11.76
C GLY A 44 -14.11 3.02 -11.64
N TYR A 45 -13.87 2.26 -12.71
CA TYR A 45 -12.88 1.18 -12.71
C TYR A 45 -11.48 1.70 -13.02
N ARG A 46 -10.48 1.11 -12.34
CA ARG A 46 -9.06 1.44 -12.50
C ARG A 46 -8.32 0.46 -13.42
N TRP A 47 -8.87 -0.75 -13.56
CA TRP A 47 -8.29 -1.85 -14.33
C TRP A 47 -9.39 -2.56 -15.13
N CYS A 48 -9.02 -3.12 -16.28
CA CYS A 48 -9.96 -3.85 -17.13
C CYS A 48 -10.33 -5.22 -16.56
N ASP A 49 -9.40 -5.85 -15.84
CA ASP A 49 -9.55 -7.17 -15.27
C ASP A 49 -8.68 -7.32 -14.01
N PHE A 50 -8.82 -8.49 -13.38
CA PHE A 50 -8.05 -8.87 -12.20
C PHE A 50 -6.56 -8.99 -12.48
N ASP A 51 -6.17 -9.50 -13.65
CA ASP A 51 -4.77 -9.70 -14.02
C ASP A 51 -4.05 -8.35 -14.09
N CYS A 52 -4.68 -7.34 -14.68
CA CYS A 52 -4.16 -5.98 -14.75
C CYS A 52 -4.06 -5.30 -13.39
N ALA A 53 -5.02 -5.55 -12.49
CA ALA A 53 -4.94 -5.06 -11.13
C ALA A 53 -3.76 -5.70 -10.37
N SER A 54 -3.63 -7.02 -10.47
CA SER A 54 -2.57 -7.81 -9.82
C SER A 54 -1.18 -7.43 -10.33
N ASP A 55 -1.01 -7.30 -11.65
CA ASP A 55 0.24 -6.88 -12.26
C ASP A 55 0.65 -5.48 -11.85
N TRP A 56 -0.30 -4.55 -11.83
CA TRP A 56 -0.05 -3.19 -11.37
C TRP A 56 0.39 -3.19 -9.90
N GLN A 57 -0.28 -3.95 -9.04
CA GLN A 57 0.08 -4.08 -7.63
C GLN A 57 1.48 -4.68 -7.44
N LYS A 58 1.84 -5.74 -8.18
CA LYS A 58 3.18 -6.34 -8.13
C LYS A 58 4.26 -5.36 -8.57
N ARG A 59 4.06 -4.64 -9.67
CA ARG A 59 5.01 -3.63 -10.16
C ARG A 59 5.16 -2.47 -9.18
N HIS A 60 4.06 -2.04 -8.58
CA HIS A 60 4.06 -0.98 -7.57
C HIS A 60 4.77 -1.42 -6.28
N ALA A 61 4.49 -2.63 -5.78
CA ALA A 61 5.19 -3.21 -4.65
C ALA A 61 6.70 -3.36 -4.92
N ALA A 62 7.08 -3.86 -6.08
CA ALA A 62 8.48 -3.98 -6.49
C ALA A 62 9.19 -2.61 -6.59
N ARG A 63 8.49 -1.55 -7.06
CA ARG A 63 9.03 -0.18 -7.05
C ARG A 63 9.27 0.33 -5.64
N ILE A 64 8.29 0.17 -4.74
CA ILE A 64 8.42 0.58 -3.33
C ILE A 64 9.57 -0.18 -2.65
N GLN A 65 9.65 -1.49 -2.84
CA GLN A 65 10.71 -2.34 -2.29
C GLN A 65 12.10 -1.91 -2.81
N ARG A 66 12.24 -1.61 -4.12
CA ARG A 66 13.48 -1.07 -4.69
C ARG A 66 13.84 0.32 -4.15
N GLN A 67 12.85 1.15 -3.84
CA GLN A 67 13.08 2.47 -3.23
C GLN A 67 13.46 2.36 -1.74
N LEU A 68 12.87 1.41 -1.01
CA LEU A 68 13.22 1.11 0.38
C LEU A 68 14.63 0.53 0.48
N GLY A 69 14.96 -0.50 -0.30
CA GLY A 69 16.28 -1.13 -0.27
C GLY A 69 17.44 -0.21 -0.69
N ARG A 70 17.17 0.85 -1.47
CA ARG A 70 18.19 1.87 -1.81
C ARG A 70 18.48 2.83 -0.65
N ARG A 71 17.59 2.95 0.33
CA ARG A 71 17.76 3.83 1.50
C ARG A 71 18.53 3.18 2.65
N ASP A 72 18.75 1.87 2.60
CA ASP A 72 19.51 1.12 3.62
C ASP A 72 21.04 1.15 3.39
N GLU A 73 21.54 1.62 2.23
CA GLU A 73 22.98 1.73 1.93
C GLU A 73 23.59 3.10 2.30
N GLU A 74 22.80 3.98 2.91
CA GLU A 74 23.19 5.35 3.27
C GLU A 74 23.20 5.54 4.80
N PHE A 75 23.81 4.60 5.53
CA PHE A 75 24.13 4.71 6.96
C PHE A 75 25.46 4.03 7.31
#